data_AF-A0A966Y9A7-F1
#
_entry.id   AF-A0A966Y9A7-F1
#
_cell.length_a   1.000
_cell.length_b   1.000
_cell.length_c   1.000
_cell.angle_alpha   90.00
_cell.angle_beta   90.00
_cell.angle_gamma   90.00
#
_symmetry.space_group_name_H-M   'P 1'
#
loop_
_entity.id
_entity.type
_entity.pdbx_description
1 polymer ?
#
loop_
_entity_poly.entity_id
_entity_poly.type
_entity_poly.pdbx_seq_one_letter_code
_entity_poly.pdbx_strand_id
1 'polypeptide(L)'
;TDNKNRTSSDVRAALTKNNGSMGNPGSVNYLFERRAIFQFDTFDDQLIEMGINNNCLEIQEDKNSLTFEYDPKDFKLIYELFNSSSYTPSNAEVAYIPSSSIILNADQFTKITKLIESLEELDDVQEVYANFDIEEKELESLLSE
;
A
#
# COMPACT_ATOMS: atom_id res chain seq x y z
N THR A 1 -6.56 5.16 -18.76
CA THR A 1 -7.24 4.54 -19.92
C THR A 1 -8.12 5.48 -20.70
N ASP A 2 -8.01 5.39 -22.03
CA ASP A 2 -8.90 5.97 -23.03
C ASP A 2 -9.98 4.97 -23.54
N ASN A 3 -9.89 3.70 -23.14
CA ASN A 3 -10.78 2.62 -23.56
C ASN A 3 -11.10 1.66 -22.41
N LYS A 4 -12.20 1.94 -21.69
CA LYS A 4 -12.64 1.14 -20.53
C LYS A 4 -12.90 -0.34 -20.83
N ASN A 5 -13.40 -0.66 -22.02
CA ASN A 5 -13.73 -2.04 -22.39
C ASN A 5 -12.48 -2.88 -22.64
N ARG A 6 -11.45 -2.29 -23.27
CA ARG A 6 -10.12 -2.91 -23.43
C ARG A 6 -9.53 -3.18 -22.05
N THR A 7 -9.38 -2.13 -21.23
CA THR A 7 -8.78 -2.24 -19.89
C THR A 7 -9.50 -3.26 -19.01
N SER A 8 -10.84 -3.27 -18.99
CA SER A 8 -11.59 -4.27 -18.21
C SER A 8 -11.35 -5.69 -18.70
N SER A 9 -11.15 -5.90 -20.00
CA SER A 9 -10.88 -7.22 -20.56
C SER A 9 -9.46 -7.69 -20.22
N ASP A 10 -8.47 -6.80 -20.33
CA ASP A 10 -7.08 -7.08 -20.01
C ASP A 10 -6.90 -7.42 -18.52
N VAL A 11 -7.47 -6.61 -17.62
CA VAL A 11 -7.47 -6.87 -16.17
C VAL A 11 -8.15 -8.20 -15.85
N ARG A 12 -9.29 -8.51 -16.49
CA ARG A 12 -9.98 -9.80 -16.29
C ARG A 12 -9.14 -10.98 -16.77
N ALA A 13 -8.41 -10.82 -17.87
CA ALA A 13 -7.52 -11.84 -18.41
C ALA A 13 -6.34 -12.09 -17.47
N ALA A 14 -5.70 -11.02 -16.95
CA ALA A 14 -4.63 -11.10 -15.97
C ALA A 14 -5.06 -11.84 -14.69
N LEU A 15 -6.24 -11.50 -14.15
CA LEU A 15 -6.82 -12.21 -13.01
C LEU A 15 -7.05 -13.70 -13.32
N THR A 16 -7.72 -14.01 -14.44
CA THR A 16 -8.08 -15.39 -14.80
C THR A 16 -6.85 -16.27 -15.02
N LYS A 17 -5.81 -15.74 -15.69
CA LYS A 17 -4.54 -16.44 -15.94
C LYS A 17 -3.82 -16.81 -14.63
N ASN A 18 -4.01 -16.01 -13.59
CA ASN A 18 -3.42 -16.22 -12.27
C ASN A 18 -4.41 -16.82 -11.25
N ASN A 19 -5.45 -17.51 -11.71
CA ASN A 19 -6.47 -18.20 -10.87
C ASN A 19 -7.33 -17.27 -9.98
N GLY A 20 -7.39 -15.99 -10.31
CA GLY A 20 -8.30 -15.01 -9.72
C GLY A 20 -9.59 -14.84 -10.55
N SER A 21 -10.51 -14.01 -10.03
CA SER A 21 -11.72 -13.61 -10.76
C SER A 21 -12.07 -12.15 -10.49
N MET A 22 -12.68 -11.50 -11.48
CA MET A 22 -13.12 -10.11 -11.33
C MET A 22 -14.43 -10.05 -10.55
N GLY A 23 -14.43 -9.32 -9.43
CA GLY A 23 -15.63 -9.04 -8.65
C GLY A 23 -16.54 -7.99 -9.28
N ASN A 24 -17.73 -7.81 -8.71
CA ASN A 24 -18.60 -6.68 -9.04
C ASN A 24 -17.98 -5.37 -8.53
N PRO A 25 -18.23 -4.22 -9.19
CA PRO A 25 -17.77 -2.93 -8.70
C PRO A 25 -18.17 -2.71 -7.23
N GLY A 26 -17.19 -2.41 -6.37
CA GLY A 26 -17.41 -2.20 -4.95
C GLY A 26 -17.30 -3.45 -4.06
N SER A 27 -17.08 -4.65 -4.62
CA SER A 27 -17.12 -5.90 -3.84
C SER A 27 -16.08 -5.98 -2.72
N VAL A 28 -14.97 -5.26 -2.82
CA VAL A 28 -13.89 -5.24 -1.83
C VAL A 28 -13.62 -3.85 -1.26
N ASN A 29 -14.31 -2.81 -1.73
CA ASN A 29 -14.02 -1.41 -1.33
C ASN A 29 -14.14 -1.20 0.19
N TYR A 30 -15.02 -1.93 0.85
CA TYR A 30 -15.22 -1.83 2.30
C TYR A 30 -14.04 -2.37 3.12
N LEU A 31 -13.13 -3.13 2.50
CA LEU A 31 -11.91 -3.65 3.12
C LEU A 31 -10.76 -2.65 3.09
N PHE A 32 -10.91 -1.51 2.40
CA PHE A 32 -9.84 -0.54 2.21
C PHE A 32 -10.30 0.86 2.62
N GLU A 33 -9.38 1.60 3.23
CA GLU A 33 -9.56 3.00 3.57
C GLU A 33 -8.54 3.85 2.84
N ARG A 34 -8.98 4.99 2.30
CA ARG A 34 -8.06 5.93 1.67
C ARG A 34 -7.34 6.72 2.75
N ARG A 35 -6.01 6.68 2.77
CA ARG A 35 -5.15 7.34 3.77
C ARG A 35 -4.03 8.12 3.08
N ALA A 36 -3.63 9.24 3.67
CA ALA A 36 -2.39 9.91 3.33
C ALA A 36 -1.24 9.22 4.10
N ILE A 37 -0.23 8.75 3.38
CA ILE A 37 0.89 7.98 3.92
C ILE A 37 2.16 8.80 3.80
N PHE A 38 2.91 8.90 4.89
CA PHE A 38 4.24 9.50 4.93
C PHE A 38 5.23 8.51 5.54
N GLN A 39 6.20 8.06 4.76
CA GLN A 39 7.24 7.14 5.19
C GLN A 39 8.56 7.89 5.39
N PHE A 40 9.31 7.49 6.41
CA PHE A 40 10.62 8.05 6.73
C PHE A 40 11.62 6.92 6.97
N ASP A 41 12.78 7.02 6.34
CA ASP A 41 13.90 6.07 6.52
C ASP A 41 14.74 6.43 7.76
N THR A 42 14.07 6.82 8.84
CA THR A 42 14.67 7.14 10.13
C THR A 42 13.72 6.76 11.26
N PHE A 43 14.29 6.41 12.41
CA PHE A 43 13.56 6.30 13.66
C PHE A 43 13.97 7.46 14.57
N ASP A 44 13.02 8.34 14.91
CA ASP A 44 13.25 9.51 15.76
C ASP A 44 12.03 9.78 16.65
N ASP A 45 12.24 9.78 17.97
CA ASP A 45 11.19 10.04 18.97
C ASP A 45 10.51 11.40 18.75
N GLN A 46 11.24 12.43 18.29
CA GLN A 46 10.67 13.75 18.02
C GLN A 46 9.72 13.73 16.82
N LEU A 47 10.01 12.88 15.83
CA LEU A 47 9.13 12.70 14.67
C LEU A 47 7.85 11.96 15.07
N ILE A 48 7.95 10.98 15.96
CA ILE A 48 6.79 10.29 16.55
C ILE A 48 5.92 11.27 17.33
N GLU A 49 6.52 12.07 18.23
CA GLU A 49 5.81 13.11 18.98
C GLU A 49 5.12 14.12 18.05
N MET A 50 5.78 14.51 16.96
CA MET A 50 5.19 15.37 15.95
C MET A 50 3.97 14.74 15.30
N GLY A 51 4.03 13.47 14.95
CA GLY A 51 2.88 12.74 14.41
C GLY A 51 1.68 12.75 15.36
N ILE A 52 1.91 12.35 16.62
CA ILE A 52 0.88 12.30 17.67
C ILE A 52 0.21 13.67 17.87
N ASN A 53 1.00 14.74 17.87
CA ASN A 53 0.50 16.10 18.10
C ASN A 53 -0.26 16.70 16.90
N ASN A 54 -0.26 16.05 15.73
CA ASN A 54 -0.81 16.59 14.49
C ASN A 54 -1.88 15.71 13.85
N ASN A 55 -2.72 15.05 14.67
CA ASN A 55 -3.84 14.21 14.23
C ASN A 55 -3.42 13.00 13.37
N CYS A 56 -2.25 12.41 13.65
CA CYS A 56 -1.91 11.12 13.07
C CYS A 56 -2.95 10.08 13.48
N LEU A 57 -3.35 9.25 12.52
CA LEU A 57 -4.35 8.20 12.72
C LEU A 57 -3.69 6.88 13.12
N GLU A 58 -2.52 6.58 12.56
CA GLU A 58 -1.76 5.36 12.83
C GLU A 58 -0.26 5.65 12.65
N ILE A 59 0.59 5.08 13.52
CA ILE A 59 2.04 5.14 13.40
C ILE A 59 2.56 3.71 13.39
N GLN A 60 3.25 3.34 12.31
CA GLN A 60 3.96 2.07 12.22
C GLN A 60 5.43 2.32 12.49
N GLU A 61 5.96 1.57 13.45
CA GLU A 61 7.34 1.65 13.92
C GLU A 61 8.11 0.39 13.51
N ASP A 62 9.11 0.59 12.66
CA ASP A 62 10.09 -0.44 12.30
C ASP A 62 11.47 -0.07 12.84
N LYS A 63 12.41 -1.02 12.83
CA LYS A 63 13.76 -0.84 13.42
C LYS A 63 14.46 0.46 13.01
N ASN A 64 14.28 0.90 11.76
CA ASN A 64 14.95 2.07 11.18
C ASN A 64 14.02 2.98 10.38
N SER A 65 12.69 2.81 10.50
CA SER A 65 11.74 3.59 9.71
C SER A 65 10.45 3.86 10.47
N LEU A 66 9.79 4.95 10.09
CA LEU A 66 8.50 5.35 10.61
C LEU A 66 7.55 5.58 9.45
N THR A 67 6.33 5.05 9.57
CA THR A 67 5.25 5.32 8.63
C THR A 67 4.08 5.94 9.37
N PHE A 68 3.59 7.07 8.88
CA PHE A 68 2.47 7.80 9.47
C PHE A 68 1.29 7.79 8.51
N GLU A 69 0.10 7.53 9.05
CA GLU A 69 -1.16 7.61 8.31
C GLU A 69 -2.03 8.79 8.76
N TYR A 70 -2.59 9.51 7.80
CA TYR A 70 -3.48 10.65 8.04
C TYR A 70 -4.73 10.58 7.17
N ASP A 71 -5.70 11.45 7.45
CA ASP A 71 -6.82 11.69 6.55
C ASP A 71 -6.28 12.26 5.22
N PRO A 72 -6.69 11.74 4.05
CA PRO A 72 -6.26 12.24 2.75
C PRO A 72 -6.43 13.75 2.55
N LYS A 73 -7.41 14.37 3.21
CA LYS A 73 -7.65 15.82 3.11
C LYS A 73 -6.52 16.65 3.74
N ASP A 74 -5.80 16.05 4.68
CA ASP A 74 -4.75 16.72 5.46
C ASP A 74 -3.36 16.56 4.81
N PHE A 75 -3.27 15.80 3.70
CA PHE A 75 -2.00 15.49 3.02
C PHE A 75 -1.10 16.72 2.84
N LYS A 76 -1.64 17.80 2.25
CA LYS A 76 -0.84 19.00 1.97
C LYS A 76 -0.34 19.67 3.26
N LEU A 77 -1.20 19.78 4.26
CA LEU A 77 -0.87 20.40 5.55
C LEU A 77 0.24 19.63 6.26
N ILE A 78 0.12 18.31 6.31
CA ILE A 78 1.08 17.44 6.98
C ILE A 78 2.41 17.36 6.22
N TYR A 79 2.36 17.31 4.90
CA TYR A 79 3.58 17.35 4.08
C TYR A 79 4.37 18.66 4.30
N GLU A 80 3.69 19.81 4.35
CA GLU A 80 4.33 21.10 4.65
C GLU A 80 4.88 21.14 6.09
N LEU A 81 4.15 20.59 7.07
CA LEU A 81 4.58 20.48 8.46
C LEU A 81 5.91 19.73 8.59
N PHE A 82 6.00 18.51 8.03
CA PHE A 82 7.22 17.70 8.10
C PHE A 82 8.41 18.43 7.45
N ASN A 83 8.22 18.96 6.24
CA ASN A 83 9.26 19.69 5.52
C ASN A 83 9.74 20.94 6.29
N SER A 84 8.83 21.68 6.92
CA SER A 84 9.17 22.86 7.73
C SER A 84 10.01 22.52 8.98
N SER A 85 9.91 21.26 9.42
CA SER A 85 10.61 20.73 10.59
C SER A 85 11.86 19.93 10.22
N SER A 86 12.32 20.03 8.97
CA SER A 86 13.47 19.30 8.41
C SER A 86 13.34 17.78 8.35
N TYR A 87 12.12 17.25 8.51
CA TYR A 87 11.82 15.84 8.23
C TYR A 87 11.27 15.73 6.80
N THR A 88 12.06 15.20 5.88
CA THR A 88 11.60 14.94 4.51
C THR A 88 11.18 13.48 4.40
N PRO A 89 9.91 13.18 4.09
CA PRO A 89 9.48 11.80 3.86
C PRO A 89 10.24 11.17 2.68
N SER A 90 10.65 9.90 2.81
CA SER A 90 11.17 9.09 1.70
C SER A 90 10.06 8.74 0.71
N ASN A 91 8.83 8.57 1.21
CA ASN A 91 7.61 8.44 0.42
C ASN A 91 6.48 9.31 0.98
N ALA A 92 5.67 9.88 0.11
CA ALA A 92 4.50 10.68 0.47
C ALA A 92 3.41 10.51 -0.59
N GLU A 93 2.35 9.77 -0.27
CA GLU A 93 1.28 9.48 -1.22
C GLU A 93 -0.10 9.39 -0.56
N VAL A 94 -1.14 9.22 -1.38
CA VAL A 94 -2.47 8.88 -0.89
C VAL A 94 -2.83 7.52 -1.44
N ALA A 95 -2.88 6.53 -0.55
CA ALA A 95 -3.06 5.13 -0.88
C ALA A 95 -4.34 4.55 -0.27
N TYR A 96 -4.73 3.36 -0.72
CA TYR A 96 -5.74 2.54 -0.08
C TYR A 96 -5.08 1.53 0.87
N ILE A 97 -5.34 1.67 2.17
CA ILE A 97 -4.81 0.81 3.22
C ILE A 97 -5.86 -0.23 3.60
N PRO A 98 -5.51 -1.52 3.66
CA PRO A 98 -6.45 -2.55 4.07
C PRO A 98 -6.80 -2.44 5.57
N SER A 99 -8.07 -2.57 5.91
CA SER A 99 -8.53 -2.62 7.32
C SER A 99 -8.27 -3.97 7.99
N SER A 100 -7.97 -4.99 7.20
CA SER A 100 -7.58 -6.32 7.68
C SER A 100 -6.77 -7.05 6.62
N SER A 101 -5.72 -7.75 7.05
CA SER A 101 -4.86 -8.54 6.17
C SER A 101 -5.15 -10.04 6.24
N ILE A 102 -4.90 -10.73 5.14
CA ILE A 102 -4.93 -12.19 5.03
C ILE A 102 -3.49 -12.70 5.03
N ILE A 103 -3.12 -13.47 6.05
CA ILE A 103 -1.79 -14.08 6.11
C ILE A 103 -1.69 -15.19 5.05
N LEU A 104 -0.70 -15.07 4.18
CA LEU A 104 -0.39 -16.03 3.13
C LEU A 104 0.78 -16.90 3.53
N ASN A 105 0.81 -18.12 3.00
CA ASN A 105 2.03 -18.92 2.96
C ASN A 105 2.89 -18.55 1.73
N ALA A 106 4.14 -19.00 1.73
CA ALA A 106 5.11 -18.77 0.65
C ALA A 106 4.61 -19.10 -0.78
N ASP A 107 3.88 -20.20 -0.99
CA ASP A 107 3.34 -20.56 -2.32
C ASP A 107 2.22 -19.61 -2.76
N GLN A 108 1.34 -19.23 -1.83
CA GLN A 108 0.28 -18.25 -2.08
C GLN A 108 0.86 -16.86 -2.38
N PHE A 109 1.85 -16.43 -1.59
CA PHE A 109 2.55 -15.17 -1.79
C PHE A 109 3.19 -15.11 -3.17
N THR A 110 3.96 -16.14 -3.56
CA THR A 110 4.58 -16.23 -4.89
C THR A 110 3.55 -16.13 -6.03
N LYS A 111 2.38 -16.75 -5.88
CA LYS A 111 1.31 -16.67 -6.89
C LYS A 111 0.66 -15.29 -6.97
N ILE A 112 0.44 -14.66 -5.82
CA ILE A 112 -0.17 -13.33 -5.74
C ILE A 112 0.80 -12.26 -6.25
N THR A 113 2.09 -12.34 -5.94
CA THR A 113 3.12 -11.44 -6.49
C THR A 113 3.12 -11.47 -8.02
N LYS A 114 3.07 -12.67 -8.63
CA LYS A 114 2.97 -12.80 -10.10
C LYS A 114 1.70 -12.19 -10.69
N LEU A 115 0.58 -12.25 -9.96
CA LEU A 115 -0.64 -11.58 -10.38
C LEU A 115 -0.47 -10.06 -10.34
N ILE A 116 0.13 -9.53 -9.28
CA ILE A 116 0.36 -8.09 -9.11
C ILE A 116 1.28 -7.58 -10.21
N GLU A 117 2.42 -8.23 -10.44
CA GLU A 117 3.33 -7.91 -11.55
C GLU A 117 2.58 -7.90 -12.89
N SER A 118 1.76 -8.92 -13.16
CA SER A 118 0.98 -9.00 -14.40
C SER A 118 -0.09 -7.90 -14.53
N LEU A 119 -0.56 -7.32 -13.43
CA LEU A 119 -1.49 -6.19 -13.44
C LEU A 119 -0.73 -4.88 -13.65
N GLU A 120 0.44 -4.72 -13.03
CA GLU A 120 1.31 -3.55 -13.16
C GLU A 120 1.93 -3.43 -14.55
N GLU A 121 2.12 -4.54 -15.27
CA GLU A 121 2.53 -4.55 -16.67
C GLU A 121 1.46 -3.97 -17.64
N LEU A 122 0.23 -3.75 -17.18
CA LEU A 122 -0.82 -3.17 -18.02
C LEU A 122 -0.70 -1.64 -18.04
N ASP A 123 -0.46 -1.05 -19.21
CA ASP A 123 -0.32 0.42 -19.40
C ASP A 123 -1.46 1.26 -18.81
N ASP A 124 -2.66 0.68 -18.71
CA ASP A 124 -3.86 1.35 -18.22
C ASP A 124 -4.04 1.27 -16.69
N VAL A 125 -3.25 0.43 -16.00
CA VAL A 125 -3.20 0.31 -14.54
C VAL A 125 -2.22 1.35 -14.00
N GLN A 126 -2.56 1.94 -12.85
CA GLN A 126 -1.72 2.94 -12.20
C GLN A 126 -1.26 2.46 -10.83
N GLU A 127 -2.16 1.85 -10.07
CA GLU A 127 -1.93 1.37 -8.72
C GLU A 127 -2.66 0.05 -8.52
N VAL A 128 -2.06 -0.86 -7.76
CA VAL A 128 -2.65 -2.13 -7.35
C VAL A 128 -2.61 -2.19 -5.84
N TYR A 129 -3.78 -2.36 -5.21
CA TYR A 129 -3.90 -2.52 -3.77
C TYR A 129 -4.40 -3.91 -3.44
N ALA A 130 -3.83 -4.50 -2.39
CA ALA A 130 -4.17 -5.83 -1.92
C ALA A 130 -4.14 -5.88 -0.39
N ASN A 131 -4.83 -6.85 0.20
CA ASN A 131 -4.97 -6.99 1.64
C ASN A 131 -4.31 -8.28 2.15
N PHE A 132 -3.16 -8.66 1.60
CA PHE A 132 -2.41 -9.81 2.10
C PHE A 132 -1.23 -9.37 2.93
N ASP A 133 -0.74 -10.30 3.74
CA ASP A 133 0.49 -10.14 4.53
C ASP A 133 1.20 -11.51 4.60
N ILE A 134 2.47 -11.53 4.97
CA ILE A 134 3.28 -12.74 5.09
C ILE A 134 4.15 -12.63 6.36
N GLU A 135 4.33 -13.73 7.07
CA GLU A 135 5.20 -13.71 8.25
C GLU A 135 6.65 -13.35 7.87
N GLU A 136 7.29 -12.47 8.66
CA GLU A 136 8.67 -11.98 8.42
C GLU A 136 9.64 -13.13 8.14
N LYS A 137 9.51 -14.23 8.91
CA LYS A 137 10.34 -15.43 8.73
C LYS A 137 10.16 -16.10 7.36
N GLU A 138 8.93 -16.18 6.85
CA GLU A 138 8.68 -16.74 5.51
C GLU A 138 9.19 -15.81 4.42
N LEU A 139 9.03 -14.49 4.60
CA LEU A 139 9.55 -13.50 3.67
C LEU A 139 11.09 -13.52 3.59
N GLU A 140 11.78 -13.57 4.73
CA GLU A 140 13.24 -13.70 4.77
C GLU A 140 13.73 -14.96 4.04
N SER A 141 13.02 -16.09 4.19
CA SER A 141 13.32 -17.32 3.48
C SER A 141 13.20 -17.17 1.97
N LEU A 142 12.18 -16.45 1.48
CA LEU A 142 11.98 -16.20 0.05
C LEU A 142 13.02 -15.25 -0.55
N LEU A 143 13.49 -14.27 0.22
CA LEU A 143 14.48 -13.28 -0.23
C LEU A 143 15.93 -13.79 -0.19
N SER A 144 16.19 -14.89 0.51
CA SER A 144 17.52 -15.49 0.66
C SER A 144 17.77 -16.65 -0.31
N GLU A 145 16.78 -17.04 -1.12
CA GLU A 145 16.89 -17.98 -2.25
C GLU A 145 17.25 -17.27 -3.56
#